data_AF-A0A0A2W0H5-F1
#
_entry.id   AF-A0A0A2W0H5-F1
#
_cell.length_a   1.000
_cell.length_b   1.000
_cell.length_c   1.000
_cell.angle_alpha   90.00
_cell.angle_beta   90.00
_cell.angle_gamma   90.00
#
_symmetry.space_group_name_H-M   'P 1'
#
loop_
_entity.id
_entity.type
_entity.pdbx_description
1 polymer ?
#
loop_
_entity_poly.entity_id
_entity_poly.type
_entity_poly.pdbx_seq_one_letter_code
_entity_poly.pdbx_strand_id
1 'polypeptide(L)'
;MGLENVKPLLKRSKAQYMPINDIEQDGRAAAKSAAWGVILLATLLCLVAVGAVLLIVLAIIAHVYYSHAVSLTCQNPTVRQEWRALTRDEKFEFIRAVNKLAETPSKRRANGTIYDDFAILHGAIGSWAHRSASFLPWHRYTLILYEEALREYADFQGHIPYWDWSLDWMNLANSSIWSSEDGFGGDGDPNGPVIVGEGRCVVDGPFAHLRPILYNHTYTQHCLSRGFHDGKTMGRLSGDAYKPETVGEILREPTYERFERQLEIWLHGSLHQSVNGDFKAMTAANDPLFYLHHAQLDRVWWQWQQARPASRLLEYRGKHMYNSTGNATLDNVLMYGEFAQDIPVAKVMDTEGGFLCYKY
;
A
#
# COMPACT_ATOMS: atom_id res chain seq x y z
N MET A 1 -25.26 -125.98 -32.03
CA MET A 1 -26.70 -125.79 -32.33
C MET A 1 -27.40 -125.71 -30.98
N GLY A 2 -28.05 -124.65 -30.53
CA GLY A 2 -28.53 -123.40 -31.11
C GLY A 2 -29.79 -123.03 -30.32
N LEU A 3 -29.94 -121.74 -29.95
CA LEU A 3 -31.22 -121.04 -29.66
C LEU A 3 -31.97 -121.50 -28.39
N GLU A 4 -32.77 -120.72 -27.66
CA GLU A 4 -33.04 -119.29 -27.52
C GLU A 4 -33.98 -119.16 -26.30
N ASN A 5 -33.82 -118.08 -25.53
CA ASN A 5 -34.86 -117.20 -24.98
C ASN A 5 -36.09 -117.76 -24.21
N VAL A 6 -36.35 -117.16 -23.03
CA VAL A 6 -37.46 -116.20 -22.77
C VAL A 6 -37.67 -116.07 -21.24
N LYS A 7 -37.62 -114.83 -20.73
CA LYS A 7 -37.99 -114.39 -19.36
C LYS A 7 -39.53 -114.36 -19.19
N PRO A 8 -40.12 -114.29 -17.97
CA PRO A 8 -40.37 -112.96 -17.37
C PRO A 8 -40.47 -112.85 -15.82
N LEU A 9 -40.07 -111.66 -15.35
CA LEU A 9 -40.71 -110.74 -14.37
C LEU A 9 -41.24 -111.22 -13.00
N LEU A 10 -40.72 -110.59 -11.93
CA LEU A 10 -41.51 -110.09 -10.79
C LEU A 10 -40.82 -108.89 -10.11
N LYS A 11 -41.61 -107.84 -9.88
CA LYS A 11 -41.28 -106.51 -9.32
C LYS A 11 -40.94 -106.54 -7.82
N ARG A 12 -40.09 -105.62 -7.36
CA ARG A 12 -40.14 -105.03 -6.01
C ARG A 12 -39.74 -103.55 -6.04
N SER A 13 -40.59 -102.70 -5.47
CA SER A 13 -40.33 -101.28 -5.23
C SER A 13 -39.45 -101.10 -3.98
N LYS A 14 -38.57 -100.11 -4.00
CA LYS A 14 -37.99 -99.51 -2.80
C LYS A 14 -38.09 -98.00 -2.91
N ALA A 15 -38.78 -97.41 -1.94
CA ALA A 15 -38.86 -95.99 -1.70
C ALA A 15 -37.48 -95.45 -1.31
N GLN A 16 -37.09 -94.33 -1.90
CA GLN A 16 -35.83 -93.65 -1.65
C GLN A 16 -36.09 -92.48 -0.69
N TYR A 17 -35.58 -92.59 0.53
CA TYR A 17 -35.54 -91.49 1.50
C TYR A 17 -34.48 -90.48 1.06
N MET A 18 -34.86 -89.20 0.91
CA MET A 18 -33.93 -88.07 0.80
C MET A 18 -33.43 -87.66 2.20
N PRO A 19 -32.13 -87.40 2.42
CA PRO A 19 -31.64 -86.85 3.68
C PRO A 19 -31.94 -85.34 3.76
N ILE A 20 -32.45 -84.91 4.92
CA ILE A 20 -32.87 -83.53 5.23
C ILE A 20 -31.67 -82.59 5.57
N ASN A 21 -30.44 -83.10 5.60
CA ASN A 21 -29.27 -82.33 6.05
C ASN A 21 -28.65 -81.37 5.01
N ASP A 22 -28.92 -81.55 3.71
CA ASP A 22 -28.33 -80.69 2.67
C ASP A 22 -29.03 -79.32 2.54
N ILE A 23 -30.31 -79.22 2.93
CA ILE A 23 -31.07 -77.96 2.82
C ILE A 23 -30.68 -76.96 3.93
N GLU A 24 -30.28 -77.44 5.11
CA GLU A 24 -29.93 -76.57 6.25
C GLU A 24 -28.49 -76.00 6.14
N GLN A 25 -27.55 -76.73 5.52
CA GLN A 25 -26.21 -76.20 5.22
C GLN A 25 -26.23 -75.18 4.08
N ASP A 26 -27.03 -75.41 3.04
CA ASP A 26 -27.14 -74.51 1.88
C ASP A 26 -27.85 -73.19 2.25
N GLY A 27 -28.87 -73.26 3.12
CA GLY A 27 -29.53 -72.07 3.69
C GLY A 27 -28.62 -71.22 4.58
N ARG A 28 -27.72 -71.83 5.36
CA ARG A 28 -26.72 -71.09 6.16
C ARG A 28 -25.60 -70.50 5.31
N ALA A 29 -25.21 -71.15 4.22
CA ALA A 29 -24.24 -70.61 3.27
C ALA A 29 -24.82 -69.40 2.50
N ALA A 30 -26.07 -69.51 2.05
CA ALA A 30 -26.80 -68.42 1.40
C ALA A 30 -27.09 -67.23 2.35
N ALA A 31 -27.42 -67.48 3.61
CA ALA A 31 -27.60 -66.43 4.60
C ALA A 31 -26.28 -65.70 4.94
N LYS A 32 -25.16 -66.43 4.97
CA LYS A 32 -23.83 -65.83 5.16
C LYS A 32 -23.41 -65.00 3.95
N SER A 33 -23.62 -65.48 2.72
CA SER A 33 -23.28 -64.72 1.51
C SER A 33 -24.12 -63.44 1.37
N ALA A 34 -25.41 -63.49 1.73
CA ALA A 34 -26.27 -62.31 1.80
C ALA A 34 -25.79 -61.31 2.87
N ALA A 35 -25.39 -61.78 4.05
CA ALA A 35 -24.83 -60.93 5.10
C ALA A 35 -23.52 -60.25 4.69
N TRP A 36 -22.62 -60.97 4.01
CA TRP A 36 -21.40 -60.41 3.44
C TRP A 36 -21.70 -59.36 2.36
N GLY A 37 -22.70 -59.61 1.51
CA GLY A 37 -23.15 -58.64 0.50
C GLY A 37 -23.70 -57.34 1.11
N VAL A 38 -24.48 -57.44 2.20
CA VAL A 38 -24.99 -56.27 2.93
C VAL A 38 -23.86 -55.50 3.62
N ILE A 39 -22.88 -56.20 4.21
CA ILE A 39 -21.71 -55.56 4.83
C ILE A 39 -20.86 -54.85 3.76
N LEU A 40 -20.62 -55.47 2.61
CA LEU A 40 -19.89 -54.87 1.48
C LEU A 40 -20.60 -53.63 0.92
N LEU A 41 -21.94 -53.69 0.81
CA LEU A 41 -22.73 -52.54 0.35
C LEU A 41 -22.69 -51.40 1.38
N ALA A 42 -22.81 -51.72 2.67
CA ALA A 42 -22.75 -50.75 3.75
C ALA A 42 -21.36 -50.09 3.87
N THR A 43 -20.28 -50.85 3.71
CA THR A 43 -18.92 -50.30 3.70
C THR A 43 -18.67 -49.43 2.47
N LEU A 44 -19.16 -49.84 1.29
CA LEU A 44 -19.07 -49.03 0.07
C LEU A 44 -19.84 -47.70 0.23
N LEU A 45 -21.08 -47.73 0.74
CA LEU A 45 -21.88 -46.54 1.01
C LEU A 45 -21.21 -45.62 2.03
N CYS A 46 -20.59 -46.18 3.07
CA CYS A 46 -19.85 -45.43 4.07
C CYS A 46 -18.61 -44.74 3.45
N LEU A 47 -17.85 -45.44 2.61
CA LEU A 47 -16.70 -44.88 1.90
C LEU A 47 -17.10 -43.76 0.93
N VAL A 48 -18.21 -43.92 0.22
CA VAL A 48 -18.77 -42.87 -0.66
C VAL A 48 -19.20 -41.66 0.16
N ALA A 49 -19.86 -41.86 1.31
CA ALA A 49 -20.26 -40.78 2.19
C ALA A 49 -19.05 -40.01 2.78
N VAL A 50 -18.01 -40.74 3.23
CA VAL A 50 -16.76 -40.14 3.71
C VAL A 50 -16.06 -39.36 2.59
N GLY A 51 -15.99 -39.92 1.38
CA GLY A 51 -15.44 -39.25 0.21
C GLY A 51 -16.20 -37.97 -0.16
N ALA A 52 -17.52 -38.00 -0.12
CA ALA A 52 -18.37 -36.82 -0.37
C ALA A 52 -18.16 -35.73 0.69
N VAL A 53 -18.08 -36.10 1.98
CA VAL A 53 -17.78 -35.16 3.06
C VAL A 53 -16.39 -34.54 2.87
N LEU A 54 -15.37 -35.33 2.49
CA LEU A 54 -14.03 -34.81 2.22
C LEU A 54 -14.03 -33.80 1.07
N LEU A 55 -14.75 -34.09 -0.03
CA LEU A 55 -14.87 -33.17 -1.16
C LEU A 55 -15.58 -31.87 -0.77
N ILE A 56 -16.63 -31.94 0.05
CA ILE A 56 -17.32 -30.74 0.56
C ILE A 56 -16.39 -29.91 1.44
N VAL A 57 -15.64 -30.55 2.35
CA VAL A 57 -14.66 -29.86 3.21
C VAL A 57 -13.57 -29.20 2.38
N LEU A 58 -13.02 -29.89 1.37
CA LEU A 58 -12.03 -29.31 0.45
C LEU A 58 -12.61 -28.15 -0.35
N ALA A 59 -13.85 -28.24 -0.83
CA ALA A 59 -14.53 -27.15 -1.53
C ALA A 59 -14.76 -25.94 -0.62
N ILE A 60 -15.14 -26.16 0.64
CA ILE A 60 -15.28 -25.09 1.64
C ILE A 60 -13.93 -24.44 1.93
N ILE A 61 -12.86 -25.22 2.15
CA ILE A 61 -11.51 -24.69 2.37
C ILE A 61 -11.05 -23.87 1.16
N ALA A 62 -11.24 -24.40 -0.05
CA ALA A 62 -10.91 -23.69 -1.29
C ALA A 62 -11.71 -22.39 -1.43
N HIS A 63 -13.01 -22.41 -1.11
CA HIS A 63 -13.86 -21.24 -1.15
C HIS A 63 -13.47 -20.18 -0.11
N VAL A 64 -13.16 -20.59 1.13
CA VAL A 64 -12.67 -19.70 2.19
C VAL A 64 -11.33 -19.08 1.79
N TYR A 65 -10.41 -19.88 1.23
CA TYR A 65 -9.10 -19.41 0.75
C TYR A 65 -9.24 -18.45 -0.43
N TYR A 66 -10.10 -18.77 -1.40
CA TYR A 66 -10.41 -17.91 -2.54
C TYR A 66 -11.07 -16.60 -2.10
N SER A 67 -12.00 -16.66 -1.15
CA SER A 67 -12.68 -15.47 -0.60
C SER A 67 -11.72 -14.56 0.18
N HIS A 68 -10.76 -15.13 0.92
CA HIS A 68 -9.69 -14.36 1.57
C HIS A 68 -8.73 -13.76 0.54
N ALA A 69 -8.39 -14.48 -0.53
CA ALA A 69 -7.55 -13.96 -1.61
C ALA A 69 -8.22 -12.80 -2.39
N VAL A 70 -9.55 -12.89 -2.62
CA VAL A 70 -10.36 -11.82 -3.25
C VAL A 70 -10.50 -10.59 -2.33
N SER A 71 -10.38 -10.75 -1.02
CA SER A 71 -10.38 -9.64 -0.05
C SER A 71 -9.05 -8.89 0.06
N LEU A 72 -7.95 -9.42 -0.52
CA LEU A 72 -6.61 -8.82 -0.45
C LEU A 72 -6.27 -7.90 -1.63
N THR A 73 -7.11 -7.87 -2.67
CA THR A 73 -6.88 -7.07 -3.89
C THR A 73 -7.81 -5.88 -3.92
N CYS A 74 -7.23 -4.68 -4.08
CA CYS A 74 -7.98 -3.44 -4.25
C CYS A 74 -8.84 -3.51 -5.52
N GLN A 75 -10.17 -3.46 -5.38
CA GLN A 75 -11.09 -3.61 -6.52
C GLN A 75 -11.33 -2.32 -7.30
N ASN A 76 -11.23 -1.17 -6.64
CA ASN A 76 -11.45 0.14 -7.26
C ASN A 76 -10.42 1.14 -6.74
N PRO A 77 -9.16 1.04 -7.20
CA PRO A 77 -8.11 1.93 -6.75
C PRO A 77 -8.44 3.36 -7.14
N THR A 78 -8.41 4.23 -6.14
CA THR A 78 -8.38 5.67 -6.32
C THR A 78 -7.27 6.07 -7.28
N VAL A 79 -7.50 7.09 -8.11
CA VAL A 79 -6.45 7.68 -8.94
C VAL A 79 -5.99 9.00 -8.33
N ARG A 80 -4.73 9.06 -7.86
CA ARG A 80 -4.07 10.32 -7.51
C ARG A 80 -3.67 11.03 -8.79
N GLN A 81 -4.12 12.27 -8.95
CA GLN A 81 -3.96 13.02 -10.20
C GLN A 81 -2.86 14.07 -10.09
N GLU A 82 -2.30 14.44 -11.24
CA GLU A 82 -1.38 15.58 -11.35
C GLU A 82 -2.14 16.88 -11.06
N TRP A 83 -1.52 17.84 -10.39
CA TRP A 83 -2.17 19.10 -9.99
C TRP A 83 -2.89 19.83 -11.13
N ARG A 84 -2.31 19.85 -12.35
CA ARG A 84 -2.90 20.51 -13.52
C ARG A 84 -4.03 19.73 -14.17
N ALA A 85 -4.18 18.44 -13.83
CA ALA A 85 -5.30 17.62 -14.28
C ALA A 85 -6.56 17.85 -13.44
N LEU A 86 -6.42 18.36 -12.21
CA LEU A 86 -7.55 18.72 -11.37
C LEU A 86 -8.33 19.89 -11.96
N THR A 87 -9.65 19.83 -11.78
CA THR A 87 -10.55 20.96 -11.99
C THR A 87 -10.27 22.07 -10.99
N ARG A 88 -10.75 23.29 -11.28
CA ARG A 88 -10.66 24.42 -10.37
C ARG A 88 -11.29 24.08 -9.01
N ASP A 89 -12.47 23.50 -8.99
CA ASP A 89 -13.17 23.18 -7.74
C ASP A 89 -12.40 22.14 -6.90
N GLU A 90 -11.80 21.13 -7.54
CA GLU A 90 -10.95 20.15 -6.84
C GLU A 90 -9.70 20.79 -6.23
N LYS A 91 -9.03 21.71 -6.93
CA LYS A 91 -7.89 22.45 -6.39
C LYS A 91 -8.29 23.30 -5.19
N PHE A 92 -9.37 24.06 -5.32
CA PHE A 92 -9.89 24.91 -4.24
C PHE A 92 -10.33 24.08 -3.03
N GLU A 93 -10.91 22.91 -3.25
CA GLU A 93 -11.32 22.00 -2.19
C GLU A 93 -10.12 21.43 -1.43
N PHE A 94 -9.04 21.05 -2.13
CA PHE A 94 -7.79 20.64 -1.48
C PHE A 94 -7.18 21.80 -0.67
N ILE A 95 -7.07 22.99 -1.27
CA ILE A 95 -6.55 24.21 -0.61
C ILE A 95 -7.35 24.54 0.66
N ARG A 96 -8.68 24.52 0.58
CA ARG A 96 -9.58 24.74 1.72
C ARG A 96 -9.31 23.72 2.82
N ALA A 97 -9.20 22.44 2.46
CA ALA A 97 -8.97 21.38 3.44
C ALA A 97 -7.63 21.54 4.18
N VAL A 98 -6.56 21.91 3.48
CA VAL A 98 -5.26 22.19 4.11
C VAL A 98 -5.34 23.38 5.07
N ASN A 99 -5.93 24.50 4.64
CA ASN A 99 -6.12 25.67 5.52
C ASN A 99 -6.97 25.31 6.74
N LYS A 100 -7.98 24.44 6.58
CA LYS A 100 -8.79 23.96 7.69
C LYS A 100 -7.97 23.17 8.72
N LEU A 101 -7.01 22.35 8.30
CA LEU A 101 -6.08 21.69 9.25
C LEU A 101 -5.24 22.71 10.00
N ALA A 102 -4.79 23.77 9.31
CA ALA A 102 -3.98 24.84 9.87
C ALA A 102 -4.77 25.83 10.77
N GLU A 103 -6.09 25.70 10.82
CA GLU A 103 -6.96 26.43 11.76
C GLU A 103 -7.46 25.54 12.91
N THR A 104 -7.36 24.22 12.74
CA THR A 104 -7.92 23.25 13.70
C THR A 104 -6.92 23.01 14.82
N PRO A 105 -7.27 23.28 16.10
CA PRO A 105 -6.35 23.09 17.22
C PRO A 105 -5.84 21.65 17.32
N SER A 106 -4.55 21.49 17.62
CA SER A 106 -3.95 20.19 17.88
C SER A 106 -4.61 19.52 19.09
N LYS A 107 -4.89 18.22 18.97
CA LYS A 107 -5.32 17.38 20.10
C LYS A 107 -4.14 16.98 21.01
N ARG A 108 -2.90 17.19 20.55
CA ARG A 108 -1.67 16.68 21.16
C ARG A 108 -0.85 17.77 21.83
N ARG A 109 -1.04 19.02 21.43
CA ARG A 109 -0.21 20.15 21.85
C ARG A 109 -1.05 21.40 22.11
N ALA A 110 -0.64 22.16 23.12
CA ALA A 110 -1.13 23.52 23.31
C ALA A 110 -0.51 24.45 22.25
N ASN A 111 -1.29 25.42 21.78
CA ASN A 111 -0.86 26.48 20.85
C ASN A 111 -0.32 26.00 19.49
N GLY A 112 -0.72 24.81 19.05
CA GLY A 112 -0.46 24.31 17.69
C GLY A 112 -1.73 23.79 17.04
N THR A 113 -1.61 23.42 15.77
CA THR A 113 -2.72 22.94 14.95
C THR A 113 -2.51 21.50 14.51
N ILE A 114 -3.57 20.87 13.97
CA ILE A 114 -3.45 19.54 13.36
C ILE A 114 -2.40 19.56 12.24
N TYR A 115 -2.30 20.66 11.50
CA TYR A 115 -1.28 20.82 10.46
C TYR A 115 0.14 20.85 11.04
N ASP A 116 0.39 21.60 12.13
CA ASP A 116 1.70 21.66 12.78
C ASP A 116 2.17 20.29 13.30
N ASP A 117 1.23 19.42 13.71
CA ASP A 117 1.56 18.09 14.23
C ASP A 117 2.32 17.23 13.19
N PHE A 118 2.05 17.41 11.89
CA PHE A 118 2.76 16.70 10.82
C PHE A 118 4.18 17.22 10.62
N ALA A 119 4.39 18.54 10.68
CA ALA A 119 5.73 19.11 10.60
C ALA A 119 6.61 18.68 11.79
N ILE A 120 6.01 18.58 12.98
CA ILE A 120 6.67 18.08 14.18
C ILE A 120 6.97 16.58 14.06
N LEU A 121 6.04 15.78 13.57
CA LEU A 121 6.25 14.34 13.31
C LEU A 121 7.44 14.14 12.38
N HIS A 122 7.48 14.86 11.26
CA HIS A 122 8.54 14.79 10.26
C HIS A 122 9.88 15.24 10.83
N GLY A 123 9.91 16.35 11.56
CA GLY A 123 11.11 16.88 12.21
C GLY A 123 11.66 16.02 13.34
N ALA A 124 10.82 15.17 13.95
CA ALA A 124 11.19 14.25 15.02
C ALA A 124 11.42 12.83 14.48
N ILE A 125 10.38 12.01 14.44
CA ILE A 125 10.48 10.59 14.07
C ILE A 125 10.85 10.42 12.59
N GLY A 126 10.29 11.26 11.72
CA GLY A 126 10.59 11.23 10.28
C GLY A 126 12.07 11.45 9.95
N SER A 127 12.82 12.14 10.81
CA SER A 127 14.27 12.32 10.64
C SER A 127 15.04 11.01 10.58
N TRP A 128 14.54 9.94 11.22
CA TRP A 128 15.16 8.63 11.19
C TRP A 128 14.82 7.82 9.95
N ALA A 129 13.80 8.22 9.19
CA ALA A 129 13.43 7.55 7.94
C ALA A 129 14.32 7.96 6.75
N HIS A 130 14.96 9.13 6.83
CA HIS A 130 15.84 9.64 5.78
C HIS A 130 17.17 8.90 5.68
N ARG A 131 17.77 8.88 4.48
CA ARG A 131 19.02 8.20 4.13
C ARG A 131 19.01 6.74 4.56
N SER A 132 17.86 6.10 4.35
CA SER A 132 17.58 4.75 4.80
C SER A 132 16.49 4.13 3.93
N ALA A 133 16.44 2.80 3.92
CA ALA A 133 15.44 2.06 3.18
C ALA A 133 14.01 2.51 3.52
N SER A 134 13.75 2.93 4.76
CA SER A 134 12.42 3.34 5.20
C SER A 134 11.92 4.66 4.63
N PHE A 135 12.74 5.44 3.92
CA PHE A 135 12.39 6.74 3.37
C PHE A 135 11.07 6.70 2.57
N LEU A 136 11.00 5.87 1.53
CA LEU A 136 9.81 5.76 0.68
C LEU A 136 8.56 5.22 1.42
N PRO A 137 8.59 4.06 2.10
CA PRO A 137 7.41 3.53 2.76
C PRO A 137 6.94 4.39 3.95
N TRP A 138 7.86 5.04 4.67
CA TRP A 138 7.48 5.97 5.74
C TRP A 138 6.72 7.17 5.16
N HIS A 139 7.25 7.84 4.13
CA HIS A 139 6.56 8.98 3.52
C HIS A 139 5.25 8.59 2.84
N ARG A 140 5.17 7.40 2.21
CA ARG A 140 3.91 6.87 1.67
C ARG A 140 2.83 6.79 2.75
N TYR A 141 3.14 6.21 3.91
CA TYR A 141 2.17 6.11 4.99
C TYR A 141 1.84 7.48 5.61
N THR A 142 2.81 8.40 5.70
CA THR A 142 2.56 9.80 6.09
C THR A 142 1.56 10.49 5.17
N LEU A 143 1.60 10.25 3.85
CA LEU A 143 0.60 10.77 2.92
C LEU A 143 -0.80 10.19 3.20
N ILE A 144 -0.89 8.91 3.56
CA ILE A 144 -2.19 8.30 3.94
C ILE A 144 -2.74 8.96 5.20
N LEU A 145 -1.91 9.10 6.23
CA LEU A 145 -2.31 9.76 7.49
C LEU A 145 -2.70 11.22 7.26
N TYR A 146 -2.02 11.93 6.36
CA TYR A 146 -2.39 13.29 6.00
C TYR A 146 -3.73 13.36 5.27
N GLU A 147 -3.98 12.45 4.33
CA GLU A 147 -5.26 12.37 3.62
C GLU A 147 -6.42 11.98 4.55
N GLU A 148 -6.17 11.12 5.54
CA GLU A 148 -7.11 10.80 6.62
C GLU A 148 -7.40 12.02 7.50
N ALA A 149 -6.39 12.81 7.84
CA ALA A 149 -6.60 14.05 8.59
C ALA A 149 -7.44 15.06 7.80
N LEU A 150 -7.16 15.25 6.49
CA LEU A 150 -7.98 16.11 5.63
C LEU A 150 -9.45 15.65 5.61
N ARG A 151 -9.69 14.34 5.59
CA ARG A 151 -11.05 13.77 5.70
C ARG A 151 -11.68 14.04 7.05
N GLU A 152 -10.99 13.71 8.14
CA GLU A 152 -11.53 13.79 9.51
C GLU A 152 -11.85 15.23 9.93
N TYR A 153 -10.94 16.17 9.64
CA TYR A 153 -11.02 17.53 10.20
C TYR A 153 -11.52 18.57 9.21
N ALA A 154 -11.58 18.24 7.92
CA ALA A 154 -12.00 19.16 6.88
C ALA A 154 -13.05 18.60 5.92
N ASP A 155 -13.57 17.38 6.13
CA ASP A 155 -14.56 16.73 5.25
C ASP A 155 -14.09 16.55 3.80
N PHE A 156 -12.76 16.53 3.56
CA PHE A 156 -12.18 16.42 2.22
C PHE A 156 -12.52 15.09 1.54
N GLN A 157 -13.23 15.11 0.41
CA GLN A 157 -13.63 13.89 -0.31
C GLN A 157 -12.64 13.46 -1.40
N GLY A 158 -11.65 14.30 -1.70
CA GLY A 158 -10.66 14.03 -2.74
C GLY A 158 -9.48 13.19 -2.26
N HIS A 159 -8.38 13.32 -3.00
CA HIS A 159 -7.11 12.65 -2.74
C HIS A 159 -5.96 13.65 -2.88
N ILE A 160 -4.84 13.37 -2.24
CA ILE A 160 -3.64 14.19 -2.36
C ILE A 160 -3.17 14.14 -3.83
N PRO A 161 -3.12 15.29 -4.53
CA PRO A 161 -2.56 15.34 -5.88
C PRO A 161 -1.04 15.27 -5.82
N TYR A 162 -0.41 15.12 -6.98
CA TYR A 162 1.05 15.20 -7.10
C TYR A 162 1.46 16.35 -8.02
N TRP A 163 2.66 16.89 -7.80
CA TRP A 163 3.26 17.89 -8.69
C TRP A 163 4.31 17.22 -9.57
N ASP A 164 4.07 17.11 -10.88
CA ASP A 164 5.06 16.55 -11.80
C ASP A 164 6.09 17.61 -12.23
N TRP A 165 7.20 17.70 -11.48
CA TRP A 165 8.31 18.61 -11.79
C TRP A 165 8.91 18.40 -13.17
N SER A 166 8.83 17.17 -13.71
CA SER A 166 9.43 16.86 -15.00
C SER A 166 8.73 17.58 -16.15
N LEU A 167 7.54 18.15 -15.91
CA LEU A 167 6.86 19.00 -16.86
C LEU A 167 7.31 20.47 -16.76
N ASP A 168 7.92 20.86 -15.63
CA ASP A 168 8.33 22.23 -15.34
C ASP A 168 9.86 22.42 -15.31
N TRP A 169 10.65 21.36 -15.57
CA TRP A 169 12.11 21.32 -15.36
C TRP A 169 12.88 22.48 -16.01
N MET A 170 12.40 23.03 -17.12
CA MET A 170 13.04 24.16 -17.80
C MET A 170 12.89 25.49 -17.04
N ASN A 171 11.82 25.64 -16.25
CA ASN A 171 11.53 26.84 -15.47
C ASN A 171 10.58 26.53 -14.29
N LEU A 172 11.10 25.86 -13.25
CA LEU A 172 10.29 25.46 -12.09
C LEU A 172 9.62 26.65 -11.39
N ALA A 173 10.30 27.79 -11.31
CA ALA A 173 9.79 28.99 -10.64
C ALA A 173 8.55 29.58 -11.34
N ASN A 174 8.32 29.25 -12.61
CA ASN A 174 7.16 29.68 -13.38
C ASN A 174 6.09 28.57 -13.53
N SER A 175 6.21 27.48 -12.79
CA SER A 175 5.17 26.44 -12.75
C SER A 175 3.84 27.01 -12.25
N SER A 176 2.72 26.55 -12.80
CA SER A 176 1.38 26.91 -12.32
C SER A 176 1.11 26.46 -10.88
N ILE A 177 1.96 25.58 -10.32
CA ILE A 177 1.89 25.20 -8.90
C ILE A 177 2.03 26.43 -7.98
N TRP A 178 2.72 27.48 -8.43
CA TRP A 178 2.95 28.72 -7.69
C TRP A 178 1.87 29.78 -7.92
N SER A 179 0.78 29.45 -8.62
CA SER A 179 -0.37 30.34 -8.80
C SER A 179 -0.85 30.91 -7.46
N SER A 180 -1.12 32.20 -7.43
CA SER A 180 -1.65 32.91 -6.26
C SER A 180 -3.18 32.79 -6.11
N GLU A 181 -3.85 32.12 -7.04
CA GLU A 181 -5.28 31.85 -6.97
C GLU A 181 -5.55 30.38 -6.64
N ASP A 182 -5.13 29.49 -7.55
CA ASP A 182 -5.40 28.05 -7.53
C ASP A 182 -4.12 27.23 -7.39
N GLY A 183 -3.13 27.76 -6.68
CA GLY A 183 -1.84 27.13 -6.42
C GLY A 183 -1.39 27.29 -4.96
N PHE A 184 -0.09 27.34 -4.75
CA PHE A 184 0.54 27.31 -3.44
C PHE A 184 1.13 28.67 -3.01
N GLY A 185 0.89 29.73 -3.79
CA GLY A 185 1.58 31.03 -3.64
C GLY A 185 3.03 30.96 -4.11
N GLY A 186 3.64 32.10 -4.37
CA GLY A 186 4.97 32.21 -4.96
C GLY A 186 6.12 32.19 -3.96
N ASP A 187 7.18 32.90 -4.32
CA ASP A 187 8.36 33.14 -3.49
C ASP A 187 8.07 34.11 -2.34
N GLY A 188 9.00 34.21 -1.38
CA GLY A 188 8.93 35.21 -0.32
C GLY A 188 9.12 36.64 -0.83
N ASP A 189 8.54 37.63 -0.14
CA ASP A 189 8.67 39.06 -0.51
C ASP A 189 10.15 39.46 -0.62
N PRO A 190 10.65 39.83 -1.81
CA PRO A 190 12.07 40.14 -2.01
C PRO A 190 12.56 41.35 -1.21
N ASN A 191 11.64 42.23 -0.77
CA ASN A 191 11.95 43.41 0.04
C ASN A 191 11.79 43.14 1.55
N GLY A 192 11.27 41.97 1.93
CA GLY A 192 11.03 41.58 3.30
C GLY A 192 12.31 41.14 4.05
N PRO A 193 12.26 41.09 5.38
CA PRO A 193 13.33 40.49 6.17
C PRO A 193 13.39 38.97 5.97
N VAL A 194 14.59 38.40 6.14
CA VAL A 194 14.76 36.94 6.23
C VAL A 194 14.10 36.45 7.52
N ILE A 195 13.31 35.38 7.42
CA ILE A 195 12.51 34.82 8.52
C ILE A 195 13.17 33.55 9.06
N VAL A 196 13.19 32.49 8.25
CA VAL A 196 13.84 31.21 8.55
C VAL A 196 14.41 30.62 7.26
N GLY A 197 15.44 29.78 7.36
CA GLY A 197 15.96 29.01 6.23
C GLY A 197 16.40 29.84 5.02
N GLU A 198 16.90 31.06 5.26
CA GLU A 198 17.24 32.06 4.21
C GLU A 198 16.05 32.53 3.36
N GLY A 199 14.83 32.12 3.71
CA GLY A 199 13.58 32.55 3.09
C GLY A 199 12.97 33.79 3.73
N ARG A 200 11.96 34.33 3.06
CA ARG A 200 11.16 35.48 3.47
C ARG A 200 9.67 35.11 3.44
N CYS A 201 8.82 35.93 4.06
CA CYS A 201 7.38 35.64 4.09
C CYS A 201 6.79 35.52 2.69
N VAL A 202 6.08 34.43 2.43
CA VAL A 202 5.15 34.33 1.29
C VAL A 202 4.04 35.37 1.49
N VAL A 203 3.78 36.17 0.46
CA VAL A 203 2.85 37.32 0.53
C VAL A 203 1.61 37.18 -0.35
N ASP A 204 1.54 36.12 -1.16
CA ASP A 204 0.42 35.85 -2.03
C ASP A 204 -0.02 34.38 -1.95
N GLY A 205 -1.15 34.09 -2.57
CA GLY A 205 -1.68 32.75 -2.61
C GLY A 205 -2.45 32.30 -1.37
N PRO A 206 -3.06 31.11 -1.46
CA PRO A 206 -3.97 30.63 -0.42
C PRO A 206 -3.32 30.33 0.93
N PHE A 207 -1.98 30.33 1.00
CA PHE A 207 -1.21 29.98 2.19
C PHE A 207 -0.38 31.15 2.76
N ALA A 208 -0.54 32.39 2.26
CA ALA A 208 0.18 33.57 2.76
C ALA A 208 -0.08 33.85 4.26
N HIS A 209 -1.23 33.39 4.77
CA HIS A 209 -1.62 33.54 6.18
C HIS A 209 -1.25 32.34 7.06
N LEU A 210 -0.63 31.29 6.50
CA LEU A 210 -0.16 30.15 7.27
C LEU A 210 0.89 30.60 8.30
N ARG A 211 0.79 30.09 9.53
CA ARG A 211 1.66 30.46 10.65
C ARG A 211 2.30 29.24 11.32
N PRO A 212 3.32 28.60 10.72
CA PRO A 212 4.02 27.50 11.36
C PRO A 212 4.61 27.91 12.71
N ILE A 213 4.59 26.99 13.68
CA ILE A 213 5.02 27.25 15.07
C ILE A 213 6.42 26.72 15.39
N LEU A 214 7.05 26.00 14.47
CA LEU A 214 8.32 25.33 14.68
C LEU A 214 9.18 25.46 13.43
N TYR A 215 10.45 25.82 13.60
CA TYR A 215 11.46 25.67 12.55
C TYR A 215 12.59 24.79 13.07
N ASN A 216 12.76 23.62 12.46
CA ASN A 216 13.68 22.58 12.91
C ASN A 216 13.42 22.17 14.38
N HIS A 217 14.28 22.57 15.33
CA HIS A 217 14.12 22.27 16.76
C HIS A 217 13.75 23.50 17.60
N THR A 218 13.44 24.63 16.95
CA THR A 218 13.16 25.90 17.62
C THR A 218 11.68 26.25 17.49
N TYR A 219 10.97 26.32 18.63
CA TYR A 219 9.61 26.83 18.67
C TYR A 219 9.63 28.33 18.37
N THR A 220 9.13 28.69 17.20
CA THR A 220 9.05 30.05 16.72
C THR A 220 7.84 30.15 15.81
N GLN A 221 6.87 30.98 16.17
CA GLN A 221 5.76 31.28 15.28
C GLN A 221 6.24 32.27 14.22
N HIS A 222 5.99 31.97 12.95
CA HIS A 222 6.42 32.77 11.82
C HIS A 222 5.43 32.65 10.66
N CYS A 223 5.55 33.49 9.63
CA CYS A 223 4.86 33.28 8.36
C CYS A 223 5.47 32.08 7.61
N LEU A 224 4.71 31.44 6.72
CA LEU A 224 5.30 30.53 5.73
C LEU A 224 6.43 31.25 4.98
N SER A 225 7.62 30.67 5.02
CA SER A 225 8.84 31.26 4.49
C SER A 225 9.32 30.50 3.25
N ARG A 226 9.64 31.22 2.17
CA ARG A 226 10.29 30.70 0.94
C ARG A 226 11.36 31.66 0.44
N GLY A 227 12.33 31.16 -0.31
CA GLY A 227 13.42 31.96 -0.87
C GLY A 227 14.03 31.29 -2.09
N PHE A 228 13.34 31.37 -3.23
CA PHE A 228 13.72 30.69 -4.47
C PHE A 228 15.14 31.08 -4.87
N HIS A 229 15.99 30.07 -5.08
CA HIS A 229 17.30 30.25 -5.69
C HIS A 229 17.81 28.98 -6.38
N ASP A 230 18.65 29.14 -7.40
CA ASP A 230 19.32 28.04 -8.10
C ASP A 230 20.80 27.88 -7.70
N GLY A 231 21.17 28.44 -6.55
CA GLY A 231 22.55 28.54 -6.08
C GLY A 231 23.36 29.68 -6.71
N LYS A 232 22.87 30.31 -7.79
CA LYS A 232 23.53 31.44 -8.46
C LYS A 232 22.67 32.69 -8.49
N THR A 233 21.36 32.53 -8.63
CA THR A 233 20.41 33.61 -8.88
C THR A 233 19.21 33.47 -7.92
N MET A 234 18.84 34.57 -7.27
CA MET A 234 17.60 34.65 -6.48
C MET A 234 16.37 34.69 -7.40
N GLY A 235 15.23 34.19 -6.94
CA GLY A 235 13.99 34.10 -7.70
C GLY A 235 13.97 33.00 -8.77
N ARG A 236 14.97 32.11 -8.81
CA ARG A 236 15.04 30.98 -9.75
C ARG A 236 15.02 29.66 -8.99
N LEU A 237 14.49 28.60 -9.60
CA LEU A 237 14.59 27.24 -9.08
C LEU A 237 15.31 26.39 -10.12
N SER A 238 16.35 25.66 -9.72
CA SER A 238 17.03 24.74 -10.65
C SER A 238 16.14 23.53 -10.92
N GLY A 239 15.96 23.21 -12.21
CA GLY A 239 15.27 22.00 -12.63
C GLY A 239 16.18 20.90 -13.16
N ASP A 240 17.49 21.03 -13.00
CA ASP A 240 18.45 20.07 -13.52
C ASP A 240 18.20 18.64 -13.01
N ALA A 241 17.78 18.49 -11.75
CA ALA A 241 17.44 17.19 -11.17
C ALA A 241 16.17 16.56 -11.77
N TYR A 242 15.27 17.37 -12.32
CA TYR A 242 13.95 16.93 -12.82
C TYR A 242 13.91 16.74 -14.33
N LYS A 243 15.07 16.82 -15.01
CA LYS A 243 15.18 16.51 -16.43
C LYS A 243 14.65 15.09 -16.71
N PRO A 244 13.96 14.88 -17.84
CA PRO A 244 13.51 13.54 -18.25
C PRO A 244 14.63 12.50 -18.27
N GLU A 245 15.85 12.91 -18.66
CA GLU A 245 17.04 12.05 -18.64
C GLU A 245 17.37 11.59 -17.22
N THR A 246 17.45 12.52 -16.26
CA THR A 246 17.77 12.23 -14.86
C THR A 246 16.70 11.36 -14.21
N VAL A 247 15.41 11.69 -14.38
CA VAL A 247 14.31 10.87 -13.87
C VAL A 247 14.35 9.47 -14.49
N GLY A 248 14.62 9.39 -15.80
CA GLY A 248 14.75 8.11 -16.51
C GLY A 248 15.95 7.27 -16.06
N GLU A 249 17.08 7.89 -15.71
CA GLU A 249 18.24 7.20 -15.14
C GLU A 249 17.89 6.56 -13.79
N ILE A 250 17.23 7.33 -12.91
CA ILE A 250 16.80 6.85 -11.59
C ILE A 250 15.81 5.68 -11.72
N LEU A 251 14.79 5.80 -12.59
CA LEU A 251 13.82 4.71 -12.83
C LEU A 251 14.44 3.41 -13.35
N ARG A 252 15.65 3.47 -13.93
CA ARG A 252 16.39 2.30 -14.43
C ARG A 252 17.31 1.67 -13.39
N GLU A 253 17.46 2.25 -12.20
CA GLU A 253 18.27 1.66 -11.13
C GLU A 253 17.81 0.22 -10.84
N PRO A 254 18.76 -0.74 -10.75
CA PRO A 254 18.43 -2.16 -10.77
C PRO A 254 17.90 -2.68 -9.44
N THR A 255 18.20 -2.00 -8.33
CA THR A 255 17.86 -2.42 -6.97
C THR A 255 17.17 -1.29 -6.22
N TYR A 256 16.33 -1.65 -5.25
CA TYR A 256 15.61 -0.70 -4.39
C TYR A 256 16.58 0.26 -3.69
N GLU A 257 17.66 -0.26 -3.09
CA GLU A 257 18.63 0.56 -2.35
C GLU A 257 19.30 1.63 -3.22
N ARG A 258 19.57 1.32 -4.49
CA ARG A 258 20.14 2.33 -5.41
C ARG A 258 19.08 3.32 -5.88
N PHE A 259 17.90 2.80 -6.25
CA PHE A 259 16.76 3.61 -6.66
C PHE A 259 16.37 4.64 -5.59
N GLU A 260 16.10 4.18 -4.37
CA GLU A 260 15.69 5.00 -3.23
C GLU A 260 16.75 6.06 -2.94
N ARG A 261 18.03 5.68 -2.86
CA ARG A 261 19.12 6.61 -2.60
C ARG A 261 19.24 7.70 -3.67
N GLN A 262 19.16 7.36 -4.96
CA GLN A 262 19.24 8.36 -6.02
C GLN A 262 18.02 9.28 -6.02
N LEU A 263 16.82 8.72 -5.81
CA LEU A 263 15.58 9.47 -5.69
C LEU A 263 15.65 10.46 -4.50
N GLU A 264 16.09 10.02 -3.32
CA GLU A 264 16.18 10.86 -2.13
C GLU A 264 17.21 12.00 -2.30
N ILE A 265 18.37 11.70 -2.89
CA ILE A 265 19.44 12.69 -3.05
C ILE A 265 19.11 13.70 -4.14
N TRP A 266 18.67 13.24 -5.31
CA TRP A 266 18.52 14.10 -6.49
C TRP A 266 17.14 14.71 -6.60
N LEU A 267 16.09 13.88 -6.62
CA LEU A 267 14.73 14.37 -6.85
C LEU A 267 14.18 15.04 -5.58
N HIS A 268 14.27 14.34 -4.45
CA HIS A 268 13.78 14.88 -3.18
C HIS A 268 14.64 16.06 -2.69
N GLY A 269 15.97 15.89 -2.65
CA GLY A 269 16.90 16.87 -2.12
C GLY A 269 16.94 18.21 -2.87
N SER A 270 16.60 18.24 -4.17
CA SER A 270 16.72 19.45 -4.98
C SER A 270 15.71 20.54 -4.61
N LEU A 271 14.49 20.22 -4.15
CA LEU A 271 13.55 21.26 -3.68
C LEU A 271 13.99 21.89 -2.35
N HIS A 272 14.48 21.08 -1.40
CA HIS A 272 14.97 21.59 -0.11
C HIS A 272 16.03 22.69 -0.29
N GLN A 273 16.90 22.53 -1.29
CA GLN A 273 17.98 23.45 -1.59
C GLN A 273 17.60 24.63 -2.49
N SER A 274 16.38 24.67 -3.03
CA SER A 274 15.99 25.71 -3.99
C SER A 274 14.78 26.51 -3.55
N VAL A 275 13.77 25.88 -2.93
CA VAL A 275 12.61 26.57 -2.33
C VAL A 275 13.02 27.32 -1.04
N ASN A 276 14.01 26.79 -0.31
CA ASN A 276 14.52 27.36 0.95
C ASN A 276 13.41 27.56 2.00
N GLY A 277 13.66 28.44 2.97
CA GLY A 277 12.66 28.81 3.96
C GLY A 277 12.27 27.62 4.82
N ASP A 278 10.97 27.44 5.02
CA ASP A 278 10.42 26.27 5.71
C ASP A 278 10.80 24.95 5.02
N PHE A 279 10.77 24.94 3.68
CA PHE A 279 11.09 23.76 2.89
C PHE A 279 12.53 23.28 3.08
N LYS A 280 13.46 24.11 3.56
CA LYS A 280 14.87 23.74 3.77
C LYS A 280 15.09 22.78 4.95
N ALA A 281 14.21 22.84 5.95
CA ALA A 281 14.46 22.20 7.24
C ALA A 281 13.88 20.79 7.34
N MET A 282 14.22 20.07 8.41
CA MET A 282 13.52 18.82 8.77
C MET A 282 12.05 19.06 9.12
N THR A 283 11.61 20.30 9.29
CA THR A 283 10.19 20.67 9.41
C THR A 283 9.60 21.09 8.06
N ALA A 284 10.13 20.62 6.92
CA ALA A 284 9.67 21.00 5.56
C ALA A 284 8.16 20.82 5.32
N ALA A 285 7.51 19.91 6.04
CA ALA A 285 6.06 19.75 6.04
C ALA A 285 5.28 20.97 6.60
N ASN A 286 5.97 22.01 7.09
CA ASN A 286 5.40 23.35 7.29
C ASN A 286 4.89 23.94 5.97
N ASP A 287 5.56 23.69 4.85
CA ASP A 287 5.11 24.14 3.53
C ASP A 287 4.13 23.14 2.91
N PRO A 288 2.89 23.55 2.57
CA PRO A 288 1.88 22.63 2.01
C PRO A 288 2.31 21.91 0.74
N LEU A 289 3.28 22.46 0.00
CA LEU A 289 3.84 21.82 -1.20
C LEU A 289 4.56 20.50 -0.88
N PHE A 290 4.99 20.29 0.37
CA PHE A 290 5.65 19.07 0.83
C PHE A 290 4.85 17.81 0.47
N TYR A 291 3.52 17.84 0.65
CA TYR A 291 2.67 16.68 0.42
C TYR A 291 2.55 16.33 -1.06
N LEU A 292 2.47 17.34 -1.94
CA LEU A 292 2.47 17.13 -3.39
C LEU A 292 3.82 16.64 -3.88
N HIS A 293 4.91 17.09 -3.24
CA HIS A 293 6.25 16.63 -3.52
C HIS A 293 6.43 15.16 -3.18
N HIS A 294 6.10 14.78 -1.95
CA HIS A 294 6.17 13.37 -1.58
C HIS A 294 5.18 12.50 -2.34
N ALA A 295 4.02 13.02 -2.77
CA ALA A 295 3.10 12.27 -3.64
C ALA A 295 3.71 11.99 -5.03
N GLN A 296 4.51 12.90 -5.59
CA GLN A 296 5.23 12.66 -6.84
C GLN A 296 6.41 11.70 -6.64
N LEU A 297 7.15 11.80 -5.53
CA LEU A 297 8.19 10.81 -5.20
C LEU A 297 7.59 9.40 -5.06
N ASP A 298 6.42 9.30 -4.41
CA ASP A 298 5.68 8.06 -4.29
C ASP A 298 5.23 7.51 -5.65
N ARG A 299 4.79 8.39 -6.56
CA ARG A 299 4.49 8.03 -7.95
C ARG A 299 5.70 7.49 -8.70
N VAL A 300 6.87 8.12 -8.57
CA VAL A 300 8.11 7.65 -9.20
C VAL A 300 8.50 6.28 -8.65
N TRP A 301 8.32 6.04 -7.36
CA TRP A 301 8.51 4.71 -6.76
C TRP A 301 7.51 3.69 -7.29
N TRP A 302 6.22 4.05 -7.35
CA TRP A 302 5.19 3.20 -7.95
C TRP A 302 5.55 2.83 -9.41
N GLN A 303 5.99 3.79 -10.24
CA GLN A 303 6.45 3.51 -11.61
C GLN A 303 7.63 2.52 -11.65
N TRP A 304 8.61 2.69 -10.74
CA TRP A 304 9.74 1.78 -10.64
C TRP A 304 9.31 0.35 -10.28
N GLN A 305 8.34 0.19 -9.36
CA GLN A 305 7.73 -1.09 -9.00
C GLN A 305 6.98 -1.69 -10.20
N GLN A 306 6.15 -0.90 -10.89
CA GLN A 306 5.34 -1.34 -12.03
C GLN A 306 6.17 -1.75 -13.25
N ALA A 307 7.40 -1.26 -13.38
CA ALA A 307 8.29 -1.68 -14.47
C ALA A 307 8.66 -3.17 -14.40
N ARG A 308 8.73 -3.76 -13.18
CA ARG A 308 8.98 -5.20 -12.96
C ARG A 308 8.32 -5.68 -11.66
N PRO A 309 6.98 -5.79 -11.59
CA PRO A 309 6.26 -6.03 -10.32
C PRO A 309 6.71 -7.32 -9.62
N ALA A 310 6.92 -8.39 -10.40
CA ALA A 310 7.32 -9.69 -9.87
C ALA A 310 8.63 -9.67 -9.05
N SER A 311 9.55 -8.73 -9.34
CA SER A 311 10.81 -8.61 -8.60
C SER A 311 10.88 -7.36 -7.73
N ARG A 312 10.15 -6.28 -8.08
CA ARG A 312 10.30 -4.96 -7.45
C ARG A 312 9.20 -4.58 -6.47
N LEU A 313 8.01 -5.18 -6.58
CA LEU A 313 6.86 -4.79 -5.76
C LEU A 313 7.18 -4.88 -4.26
N LEU A 314 7.82 -5.96 -3.83
CA LEU A 314 8.21 -6.21 -2.44
C LEU A 314 9.72 -6.06 -2.21
N GLU A 315 10.46 -5.48 -3.17
CA GLU A 315 11.90 -5.28 -2.99
C GLU A 315 12.14 -4.18 -1.95
N TYR A 316 12.79 -4.55 -0.85
CA TYR A 316 13.07 -3.65 0.27
C TYR A 316 14.41 -4.04 0.90
N ARG A 317 15.43 -3.21 0.72
CA ARG A 317 16.82 -3.46 1.14
C ARG A 317 17.56 -2.17 1.46
N GLY A 318 18.70 -2.29 2.13
CA GLY A 318 19.53 -1.19 2.59
C GLY A 318 19.51 -1.08 4.10
N LYS A 319 19.90 0.09 4.61
CA LYS A 319 19.89 0.39 6.04
C LYS A 319 18.45 0.60 6.52
N HIS A 320 18.00 -0.11 7.56
CA HIS A 320 16.59 0.00 8.01
C HIS A 320 16.17 1.44 8.34
N MET A 321 16.98 2.18 9.11
CA MET A 321 16.76 3.58 9.52
C MET A 321 18.10 4.31 9.65
N TYR A 322 18.09 5.64 9.72
CA TYR A 322 19.28 6.49 9.66
C TYR A 322 20.42 6.06 10.60
N ASN A 323 20.13 5.54 11.80
CA ASN A 323 21.14 5.09 12.77
C ASN A 323 21.20 3.56 12.98
N SER A 324 20.48 2.78 12.18
CA SER A 324 20.49 1.31 12.30
C SER A 324 21.79 0.69 11.81
N THR A 325 22.25 -0.36 12.47
CA THR A 325 23.31 -1.26 11.96
C THR A 325 22.73 -2.49 11.25
N GLY A 326 21.42 -2.70 11.32
CA GLY A 326 20.71 -3.83 10.73
C GLY A 326 20.19 -3.56 9.32
N ASN A 327 20.12 -4.64 8.53
CA ASN A 327 19.54 -4.64 7.20
C ASN A 327 18.01 -4.52 7.27
N ALA A 328 17.44 -3.84 6.28
CA ALA A 328 16.02 -3.66 6.12
C ALA A 328 15.31 -4.99 5.79
N THR A 329 14.18 -5.25 6.45
CA THR A 329 13.26 -6.36 6.18
C THR A 329 11.82 -5.86 6.15
N LEU A 330 10.92 -6.57 5.47
CA LEU A 330 9.51 -6.17 5.34
C LEU A 330 8.75 -6.19 6.68
N ASP A 331 9.23 -6.94 7.66
CA ASP A 331 8.67 -6.98 9.01
C ASP A 331 9.15 -5.83 9.90
N ASN A 332 10.12 -5.03 9.44
CA ASN A 332 10.51 -3.84 10.17
C ASN A 332 9.34 -2.87 10.29
N VAL A 333 9.26 -2.19 11.43
CA VAL A 333 8.15 -1.32 11.78
C VAL A 333 8.47 0.12 11.36
N LEU A 334 7.51 0.75 10.68
CA LEU A 334 7.46 2.19 10.45
C LEU A 334 6.93 2.85 11.72
N MET A 335 7.78 3.64 12.37
CA MET A 335 7.45 4.28 13.64
C MET A 335 6.73 5.62 13.43
N TYR A 336 5.70 5.83 14.23
CA TYR A 336 4.90 7.05 14.38
C TYR A 336 4.68 7.40 15.85
N GLY A 337 5.04 6.49 16.77
CA GLY A 337 4.97 6.73 18.20
C GLY A 337 3.54 6.99 18.63
N GLU A 338 3.28 8.09 19.34
CA GLU A 338 1.92 8.43 19.74
C GLU A 338 1.09 9.06 18.61
N PHE A 339 1.70 9.45 17.49
CA PHE A 339 1.02 10.18 16.41
C PHE A 339 0.00 9.31 15.67
N ALA A 340 0.37 8.08 15.32
CA ALA A 340 -0.45 7.12 14.60
C ALA A 340 0.01 5.69 14.91
N GLN A 341 -0.73 4.70 14.44
CA GLN A 341 -0.35 3.30 14.59
C GLN A 341 0.96 3.01 13.85
N ASP A 342 1.92 2.44 14.58
CA ASP A 342 3.11 1.79 14.02
C ASP A 342 2.73 0.56 13.19
N ILE A 343 3.22 0.48 11.94
CA ILE A 343 2.88 -0.60 11.01
C ILE A 343 4.13 -1.25 10.38
N PRO A 344 4.09 -2.54 10.03
CA PRO A 344 5.20 -3.15 9.29
C PRO A 344 5.29 -2.59 7.86
N VAL A 345 6.51 -2.47 7.33
CA VAL A 345 6.79 -2.00 5.97
C VAL A 345 5.96 -2.77 4.93
N ALA A 346 5.79 -4.09 5.12
CA ALA A 346 5.02 -4.96 4.24
C ALA A 346 3.62 -4.41 3.87
N LYS A 347 2.97 -3.68 4.78
CA LYS A 347 1.61 -3.14 4.56
C LYS A 347 1.55 -2.04 3.50
N VAL A 348 2.65 -1.35 3.23
CA VAL A 348 2.66 -0.16 2.37
C VAL A 348 3.50 -0.33 1.11
N MET A 349 3.99 -1.54 0.85
CA MET A 349 4.76 -1.81 -0.37
C MET A 349 3.90 -1.79 -1.62
N ASP A 350 2.67 -2.29 -1.55
CA ASP A 350 1.73 -2.37 -2.67
C ASP A 350 0.59 -1.37 -2.48
N THR A 351 0.51 -0.37 -3.37
CA THR A 351 -0.54 0.65 -3.33
C THR A 351 -1.93 0.10 -3.66
N GLU A 352 -2.01 -1.11 -4.22
CA GLU A 352 -3.23 -1.81 -4.60
C GLU A 352 -3.43 -3.12 -3.78
N GLY A 353 -2.63 -3.32 -2.73
CA GLY A 353 -2.49 -4.58 -1.96
C GLY A 353 -3.34 -4.69 -0.68
N GLY A 354 -4.57 -4.17 -0.68
CA GLY A 354 -5.54 -4.36 0.39
C GLY A 354 -5.47 -3.31 1.51
N PHE A 355 -4.31 -3.13 2.18
CA PHE A 355 -4.16 -2.04 3.16
C PHE A 355 -4.22 -0.66 2.48
N LEU A 356 -3.67 -0.58 1.26
CA LEU A 356 -3.76 0.57 0.38
C LEU A 356 -4.67 0.23 -0.81
N CYS A 357 -5.32 1.26 -1.37
CA CYS A 357 -6.18 1.10 -2.53
C CYS A 357 -6.15 2.36 -3.43
N TYR A 358 -4.99 2.65 -4.00
CA TYR A 358 -4.79 3.76 -4.94
C TYR A 358 -3.71 3.46 -5.99
N LYS A 359 -3.73 4.26 -7.06
CA LYS A 359 -2.76 4.29 -8.16
C LYS A 359 -2.58 5.73 -8.65
N TYR A 360 -1.75 5.89 -9.67
CA TYR A 360 -1.37 7.16 -10.28
C TYR A 360 -1.73 7.26 -11.76
#